data_AF-A0A7J5JD64-F1
#
_entry.id   AF-A0A7J5JD64-F1
#
_cell.length_a   1.000
_cell.length_b   1.000
_cell.length_c   1.000
_cell.angle_alpha   90.00
_cell.angle_beta   90.00
_cell.angle_gamma   90.00
#
_symmetry.space_group_name_H-M   'P 1'
#
loop_
_entity.id
_entity.type
_entity.pdbx_description
1 polymer ?
#
loop_
_entity_poly.entity_id
_entity_poly.type
_entity_poly.pdbx_seq_one_letter_code
_entity_poly.pdbx_strand_id
1 'polypeptide(L)'
;MMRVFMAILCSLLAVCSVSARNRRHEGTDGQAAIYRLPPFERAVRCTKYFEGWHSEKHHPYVGYGHRLQPGERYSARTMTKRQADALLRKDLRKFCAMFQQFGKDSLLLSEISDNNSYPNQNIIPT
;
A
#
# COMPACT_ATOMS: atom_id res chain seq x y z
N MET A 1 37.41 6.22 34.18
CA MET A 1 36.17 5.45 33.94
C MET A 1 35.03 6.34 33.42
N MET A 2 34.64 7.44 34.10
CA MET A 2 33.54 8.32 33.66
C MET A 2 33.74 9.03 32.30
N ARG A 3 34.98 9.41 31.92
CA ARG A 3 35.25 10.12 30.66
C ARG A 3 35.04 9.25 29.40
N VAL A 4 35.27 7.94 29.51
CA VAL A 4 35.11 6.98 28.41
C VAL A 4 33.63 6.65 28.20
N PHE A 5 32.86 6.47 29.28
CA PHE A 5 31.41 6.28 29.21
C PHE A 5 30.69 7.47 28.57
N MET A 6 31.08 8.70 28.89
CA MET A 6 30.52 9.91 28.26
C MET A 6 30.86 10.00 26.76
N ALA A 7 32.09 9.64 26.36
CA ALA A 7 32.46 9.60 24.94
C ALA A 7 31.67 8.55 24.14
N ILE A 8 31.44 7.37 24.72
CA ILE A 8 30.62 6.31 24.11
C ILE A 8 29.16 6.78 24.00
N LEU A 9 28.61 7.40 25.05
CA LEU A 9 27.24 7.92 25.04
C LEU A 9 27.06 9.04 24.00
N CYS A 10 28.01 9.98 23.90
CA CYS A 10 27.99 11.04 22.87
C CYS A 10 28.07 10.47 21.45
N SER A 11 28.86 9.41 21.25
CA SER A 11 28.99 8.72 19.95
C SER A 11 27.68 8.03 19.55
N LEU A 12 27.02 7.35 20.50
CA LEU A 12 25.71 6.72 20.30
C LEU A 12 24.62 7.75 19.98
N LEU A 13 24.58 8.87 20.71
CA LEU A 13 23.61 9.94 20.47
C LEU A 13 23.80 10.60 19.09
N ALA A 14 25.04 10.81 18.64
CA ALA A 14 25.32 11.36 17.31
C ALA A 14 24.85 10.41 16.18
N VAL A 15 25.14 9.10 16.29
CA VAL A 15 24.73 8.10 15.30
C VAL A 15 23.20 7.91 15.28
N CYS A 16 22.54 7.93 16.45
CA CYS A 16 21.08 7.91 16.55
C CYS A 16 20.44 9.15 15.91
N SER A 17 21.02 10.34 16.11
CA SER A 17 20.52 11.60 15.55
C SER A 17 20.64 11.64 14.02
N VAL A 18 21.76 11.17 13.47
CA VAL A 18 21.96 11.05 12.02
C VAL A 18 21.00 10.03 11.41
N SER A 19 20.81 8.87 12.07
CA SER A 19 19.88 7.83 11.61
C SER A 19 18.41 8.27 11.66
N ALA A 20 18.03 9.08 12.65
CA ALA A 20 16.68 9.64 12.76
C ALA A 20 16.44 10.73 11.70
N ARG A 21 17.45 11.56 11.40
CA ARG A 21 17.36 12.63 10.39
C ARG A 21 17.23 12.08 8.97
N ASN A 22 17.98 11.02 8.64
CA ASN A 22 17.91 10.35 7.34
C ASN A 22 16.51 9.77 7.06
N ARG A 23 15.90 9.13 8.06
CA ARG A 23 14.53 8.60 7.97
C ARG A 23 13.47 9.68 7.76
N ARG A 24 13.63 10.86 8.39
CA ARG A 24 12.70 11.98 8.16
C ARG A 24 12.82 12.55 6.75
N HIS A 25 14.05 12.66 6.22
CA HIS A 25 14.27 13.17 4.86
C HIS A 25 13.67 12.24 3.79
N GLU A 26 13.91 10.92 3.90
CA GLU A 26 13.27 9.91 3.03
C GLU A 26 11.74 9.99 3.04
N GLY A 27 11.14 10.22 4.23
CA GLY A 27 9.69 10.38 4.36
C GLY A 27 9.16 11.66 3.69
N THR A 28 9.85 12.78 3.84
CA THR A 28 9.41 14.09 3.34
C THR A 28 9.59 14.19 1.82
N ASP A 29 10.73 13.72 1.30
CA ASP A 29 11.01 13.68 -0.14
C ASP A 29 10.14 12.61 -0.84
N GLY A 30 9.87 11.48 -0.17
CA GLY A 30 8.96 10.45 -0.65
C GLY A 30 7.50 10.93 -0.73
N GLN A 31 7.02 11.69 0.25
CA GLN A 31 5.68 12.29 0.21
C GLN A 31 5.57 13.33 -0.92
N ALA A 32 6.55 14.22 -1.06
CA ALA A 32 6.60 15.17 -2.17
C ALA A 32 6.67 14.47 -3.55
N ALA A 33 7.34 13.31 -3.63
CA ALA A 33 7.40 12.49 -4.83
C ALA A 33 6.07 11.78 -5.14
N ILE A 34 5.28 11.38 -4.13
CA ILE A 34 3.97 10.75 -4.33
C ILE A 34 2.99 11.73 -4.97
N TYR A 35 2.94 12.99 -4.51
CA TYR A 35 2.01 13.98 -5.08
C TYR A 35 2.30 14.34 -6.55
N ARG A 36 3.51 14.05 -7.05
CA ARG A 36 3.88 14.21 -8.47
C ARG A 36 3.36 13.08 -9.36
N LEU A 37 2.96 11.95 -8.79
CA LEU A 37 2.42 10.83 -9.55
C LEU A 37 1.00 11.14 -10.06
N PRO A 38 0.60 10.64 -11.24
CA PRO A 38 -0.78 10.67 -11.67
C PRO A 38 -1.72 10.03 -10.63
N PRO A 39 -2.98 10.45 -10.52
CA PRO A 39 -3.90 9.97 -9.47
C PRO A 39 -3.97 8.44 -9.35
N PHE A 40 -4.08 7.72 -10.47
CA PHE A 40 -4.15 6.26 -10.47
C PHE A 40 -2.86 5.62 -9.91
N GLU A 41 -1.69 6.16 -10.25
CA GLU A 41 -0.42 5.66 -9.74
C GLU A 41 -0.24 5.96 -8.25
N ARG A 42 -0.79 7.08 -7.77
CA ARG A 42 -0.87 7.35 -6.33
C ARG A 42 -1.70 6.30 -5.62
N ALA A 43 -2.91 6.02 -6.12
CA ALA A 43 -3.79 4.99 -5.54
C ALA A 43 -3.09 3.63 -5.48
N VAL A 44 -2.48 3.17 -6.59
CA VAL A 44 -1.70 1.91 -6.62
C VAL A 44 -0.58 1.92 -5.57
N ARG A 45 0.14 3.04 -5.42
CA ARG A 45 1.25 3.14 -4.45
C ARG A 45 0.75 3.19 -3.01
N CYS A 46 -0.36 3.89 -2.75
CA CYS A 46 -1.03 3.95 -1.46
C CYS A 46 -1.50 2.55 -1.03
N THR A 47 -2.26 1.84 -1.88
CA THR A 47 -2.72 0.48 -1.58
C THR A 47 -1.54 -0.42 -1.20
N LYS A 48 -0.48 -0.46 -2.02
CA LYS A 48 0.69 -1.31 -1.73
C LYS A 48 1.35 -0.99 -0.39
N TYR A 49 1.40 0.28 -0.03
CA TYR A 49 2.03 0.73 1.20
C TYR A 49 1.21 0.35 2.42
N PHE A 50 -0.11 0.56 2.38
CA PHE A 50 -1.00 0.32 3.53
C PHE A 50 -1.43 -1.14 3.66
N GLU A 51 -1.69 -1.85 2.56
CA GLU A 51 -2.11 -3.28 2.59
C GLU A 51 -0.92 -4.22 2.82
N GLY A 52 0.26 -3.87 2.29
CA GLY A 52 1.42 -4.73 2.34
C GLY A 52 1.26 -6.03 1.55
N TRP A 53 2.20 -6.97 1.75
CA TRP A 53 2.25 -8.22 0.98
C TRP A 53 1.55 -9.38 1.70
N HIS A 54 0.58 -9.97 1.00
CA HIS A 54 -0.19 -11.12 1.43
C HIS A 54 0.47 -12.44 1.01
N SER A 55 1.22 -13.04 1.96
CA SER A 55 1.70 -14.43 1.91
C SER A 55 0.61 -15.46 2.28
N GLU A 56 0.92 -16.75 2.17
CA GLU A 56 0.00 -17.88 2.46
C GLU A 56 -0.75 -17.79 3.79
N LYS A 57 -0.11 -17.23 4.83
CA LYS A 57 -0.72 -17.01 6.15
C LYS A 57 -1.98 -16.13 6.14
N HIS A 58 -2.19 -15.36 5.07
CA HIS A 58 -3.34 -14.45 4.93
C HIS A 58 -4.42 -15.03 4.01
N HIS A 59 -4.46 -16.35 3.80
CA HIS A 59 -5.53 -16.98 3.02
C HIS A 59 -6.92 -16.49 3.50
N PRO A 60 -7.85 -16.12 2.61
CA PRO A 60 -7.86 -16.31 1.15
C PRO A 60 -7.28 -15.14 0.32
N TYR A 61 -6.44 -14.28 0.89
CA TYR A 61 -5.87 -13.10 0.23
C TYR A 61 -4.48 -13.36 -0.38
N VAL A 62 -4.21 -12.72 -1.51
CA VAL A 62 -2.94 -12.81 -2.24
C VAL A 62 -2.44 -11.41 -2.65
N GLY A 63 -1.12 -11.23 -2.73
CA GLY A 63 -0.52 -10.01 -3.30
C GLY A 63 -0.75 -8.80 -2.43
N TYR A 64 -1.42 -7.77 -2.95
CA TYR A 64 -1.67 -6.52 -2.23
C TYR A 64 -3.10 -6.40 -1.71
N GLY A 65 -3.74 -7.51 -1.34
CA GLY A 65 -5.09 -7.50 -0.74
C GLY A 65 -6.17 -8.17 -1.60
N HIS A 66 -5.80 -8.77 -2.73
CA HIS A 66 -6.76 -9.43 -3.60
C HIS A 66 -7.32 -10.71 -2.95
N ARG A 67 -8.64 -10.75 -2.75
CA ARG A 67 -9.34 -11.95 -2.28
C ARG A 67 -9.61 -12.90 -3.45
N LEU A 68 -9.08 -14.12 -3.37
CA LEU A 68 -9.30 -15.16 -4.38
C LEU A 68 -10.80 -15.40 -4.63
N GLN A 69 -11.20 -15.31 -5.89
CA GLN A 69 -12.55 -15.63 -6.36
C GLN A 69 -12.66 -17.10 -6.79
N PRO A 70 -13.88 -17.68 -6.80
CA PRO A 70 -14.10 -19.01 -7.34
C PRO A 70 -13.57 -19.16 -8.78
N GLY A 71 -12.73 -20.16 -9.03
CA GLY A 71 -12.12 -20.43 -10.34
C GLY A 71 -10.78 -19.73 -10.58
N GLU A 72 -10.35 -18.80 -9.73
CA GLU A 72 -9.02 -18.21 -9.82
C GLU A 72 -7.94 -19.15 -9.28
N ARG A 73 -6.79 -19.19 -9.97
CA ARG A 73 -5.67 -20.10 -9.66
C ARG A 73 -4.43 -19.37 -9.15
N TYR A 74 -4.59 -18.15 -8.64
CA TYR A 74 -3.48 -17.44 -8.02
C TYR A 74 -3.05 -18.13 -6.72
N SER A 75 -1.76 -18.09 -6.43
CA SER A 75 -1.19 -18.66 -5.22
C SER A 75 -0.37 -17.62 -4.49
N ALA A 76 -0.67 -17.40 -3.21
CA ALA A 76 0.11 -16.54 -2.34
C ALA A 76 1.59 -16.97 -2.25
N ARG A 77 1.87 -18.26 -2.52
CA ARG A 77 3.22 -18.84 -2.48
C ARG A 77 4.06 -18.45 -3.69
N THR A 78 3.47 -18.57 -4.88
CA THR A 78 4.21 -18.49 -6.15
C THR A 78 4.03 -17.17 -6.88
N MET A 79 3.12 -16.30 -6.41
CA MET A 79 2.86 -15.04 -7.08
C MET A 79 4.03 -14.06 -6.94
N THR A 80 4.40 -13.44 -8.05
CA THR A 80 5.43 -12.41 -8.11
C THR A 80 4.87 -11.02 -7.82
N LYS A 81 5.71 -10.08 -7.37
CA LYS A 81 5.32 -8.67 -7.18
C LYS A 81 4.76 -8.03 -8.45
N ARG A 82 5.25 -8.43 -9.63
CA ARG A 82 4.76 -7.96 -10.93
C ARG A 82 3.35 -8.47 -11.23
N GLN A 83 3.08 -9.76 -10.95
CA GLN A 83 1.73 -10.32 -11.08
C GLN A 83 0.76 -9.66 -10.10
N ALA A 84 1.19 -9.46 -8.85
CA ALA A 84 0.38 -8.77 -7.84
C ALA A 84 0.09 -7.30 -8.22
N ASP A 85 1.05 -6.58 -8.80
CA ASP A 85 0.85 -5.23 -9.32
C ASP A 85 -0.15 -5.21 -10.49
N ALA A 86 -0.03 -6.15 -11.43
CA ALA A 86 -0.97 -6.27 -12.53
C ALA A 86 -2.40 -6.59 -12.04
N LEU A 87 -2.52 -7.46 -11.02
CA LEU A 87 -3.79 -7.82 -10.40
C LEU A 87 -4.42 -6.63 -9.68
N LEU A 88 -3.65 -5.93 -8.83
CA LEU A 88 -4.10 -4.71 -8.15
C LEU A 88 -4.61 -3.66 -9.16
N ARG A 89 -3.84 -3.41 -10.23
CA ARG A 89 -4.26 -2.46 -11.27
C ARG A 89 -5.51 -2.91 -12.01
N LYS A 90 -5.73 -4.21 -12.17
CA LYS A 90 -6.94 -4.77 -12.77
C LYS A 90 -8.15 -4.51 -11.85
N ASP A 91 -7.99 -4.75 -10.55
CA ASP A 91 -9.06 -4.57 -9.56
C ASP A 91 -9.43 -3.10 -9.40
N LEU A 92 -8.45 -2.21 -9.25
CA LEU A 92 -8.69 -0.76 -9.18
C LEU A 92 -9.42 -0.24 -10.43
N ARG A 93 -9.09 -0.72 -11.63
CA ARG A 93 -9.82 -0.34 -12.86
C ARG A 93 -11.26 -0.85 -12.85
N LYS A 94 -11.50 -2.06 -12.35
CA LYS A 94 -12.84 -2.62 -12.21
C LYS A 94 -13.69 -1.76 -11.27
N PHE A 95 -13.13 -1.34 -10.14
CA PHE A 95 -13.81 -0.43 -9.24
C PHE A 95 -14.02 0.95 -9.86
N CYS A 96 -13.04 1.50 -10.58
CA CYS A 96 -13.21 2.79 -11.26
C CYS A 96 -14.37 2.74 -12.26
N ALA A 97 -14.49 1.64 -13.01
CA ALA A 97 -15.60 1.41 -13.93
C ALA A 97 -16.94 1.27 -13.19
N MET A 98 -16.96 0.56 -12.06
CA MET A 98 -18.16 0.43 -11.21
C MET A 98 -18.64 1.78 -10.67
N PHE A 99 -17.70 2.65 -10.31
CA PHE A 99 -17.97 3.99 -9.77
C PHE A 99 -17.95 5.10 -10.81
N GLN A 100 -17.98 4.77 -12.12
CA GLN A 100 -17.83 5.76 -13.19
C GLN A 100 -18.87 6.90 -13.12
N GLN A 101 -20.07 6.61 -12.61
CA GLN A 101 -21.15 7.58 -12.45
C GLN A 101 -20.80 8.74 -11.49
N PHE A 102 -19.80 8.54 -10.62
CA PHE A 102 -19.30 9.55 -9.69
C PHE A 102 -18.16 10.40 -10.27
N GLY A 103 -17.83 10.23 -11.55
CA GLY A 103 -16.86 11.06 -12.26
C GLY A 103 -15.48 11.05 -11.60
N LYS A 104 -14.99 12.24 -11.19
CA LYS A 104 -13.68 12.41 -10.56
C LYS A 104 -13.52 11.62 -9.24
N ASP A 105 -14.61 11.33 -8.56
CA ASP A 105 -14.60 10.64 -7.26
C ASP A 105 -14.54 9.12 -7.42
N SER A 106 -14.71 8.60 -8.65
CA SER A 106 -14.63 7.17 -8.96
C SER A 106 -13.34 6.51 -8.47
N LEU A 107 -12.20 7.20 -8.58
CA LEU A 107 -10.91 6.68 -8.14
C LEU A 107 -10.80 6.63 -6.61
N LEU A 108 -11.30 7.65 -5.92
CA LEU A 108 -11.33 7.66 -4.45
C LEU A 108 -12.22 6.54 -3.94
N LEU A 109 -13.41 6.39 -4.53
CA LEU A 109 -14.34 5.30 -4.23
C LEU A 109 -13.71 3.92 -4.52
N SER A 110 -12.87 3.84 -5.56
CA SER A 110 -12.14 2.60 -5.87
C SER A 110 -11.13 2.23 -4.81
N GLU A 111 -10.34 3.19 -4.33
CA GLU A 111 -9.32 2.96 -3.30
C GLU A 111 -9.96 2.54 -1.97
N ILE A 112 -11.04 3.20 -1.54
CA ILE A 112 -11.73 2.81 -0.29
C ILE A 112 -12.46 1.47 -0.41
N SER A 113 -12.88 1.07 -1.62
CA SER A 113 -13.58 -0.20 -1.84
C SER A 113 -12.64 -1.39 -1.95
N ASP A 114 -11.38 -1.14 -2.30
CA ASP A 114 -10.29 -2.14 -2.28
C ASP A 114 -9.96 -2.56 -0.83
N ASN A 115 -10.23 -1.69 0.14
CA ASN A 115 -9.96 -1.92 1.55
C ASN A 115 -11.09 -2.73 2.23
N ASN A 116 -10.98 -4.07 2.15
CA ASN A 116 -11.50 -5.15 3.00
C ASN A 116 -12.86 -5.07 3.75
N SER A 117 -13.72 -4.08 3.53
CA SER A 117 -14.95 -3.90 4.32
C SER A 117 -16.09 -3.24 3.54
N TYR A 118 -16.58 -3.89 2.50
CA TYR A 118 -17.99 -3.74 2.12
C TYR A 118 -18.66 -5.09 1.89
N PRO A 119 -19.27 -5.69 2.91
CA PRO A 119 -20.39 -6.59 2.74
C PRO A 119 -21.66 -5.72 2.63
N ASN A 120 -21.79 -4.89 1.59
CA ASN A 120 -23.04 -4.17 1.40
C ASN A 120 -23.43 -4.10 -0.08
N GLN A 121 -24.22 -5.09 -0.49
CA GLN A 121 -24.86 -5.13 -1.81
C GLN A 121 -25.82 -3.95 -2.04
N ASN A 122 -26.20 -3.19 -1.01
CA ASN A 122 -27.17 -2.10 -1.12
C ASN A 122 -26.55 -0.75 -1.54
N ILE A 123 -25.23 -0.68 -1.78
CA ILE A 123 -24.58 0.53 -2.32
C ILE A 123 -24.59 0.52 -3.86
N ILE A 124 -24.88 -0.62 -4.48
CA ILE A 124 -25.04 -0.76 -5.93
C ILE A 124 -26.54 -0.60 -6.23
N PRO A 125 -26.98 0.45 -6.94
CA PRO A 125 -28.32 0.45 -7.48
C PRO A 125 -28.36 -0.62 -8.59
N THR A 126 -29.17 -1.66 -8.39
CA THR A 126 -29.65 -2.54 -9.47
C THR A 126 -30.49 -1.77 -10.46
#